data_AF-A0A6G0YDS3-F1
#
_entry.id   AF-A0A6G0YDS3-F1
#
_cell.length_a   1.000
_cell.length_b   1.000
_cell.length_c   1.000
_cell.angle_alpha   90.00
_cell.angle_beta   90.00
_cell.angle_gamma   90.00
#
_symmetry.space_group_name_H-M   'P 1'
#
loop_
_entity.id
_entity.type
_entity.pdbx_description
1 polymer ?
#
loop_
_entity_poly.entity_id
_entity_poly.type
_entity_poly.pdbx_seq_one_letter_code
_entity_poly.pdbx_strand_id
1 'polypeptide(L)'
;MGSIVLKSLSVLLGIFFLFVGTLKMSPVISKELHKDLRKDYVKYAKVFPLSKMIDFKVPAKWYRRAVGGTEVLSGVCLAFVPYRNVKQGANITLLMSHLLAVYTHYAAKDKFERMAPALVFLFMLAGRLVIDYQLRRKELAEIAEPKAQKQE
;
A
#
# COMPACT_ATOMS: atom_id res chain seq x y z
N MET A 1 12.35 16.59 13.65
CA MET A 1 11.88 15.27 14.17
C MET A 1 10.98 14.52 13.19
N GLY A 2 9.99 15.16 12.54
CA GLY A 2 9.03 14.47 11.64
C GLY A 2 9.65 13.69 10.46
N SER A 3 10.80 14.13 9.93
CA SER A 3 11.50 13.44 8.84
C SER A 3 12.07 12.08 9.24
N ILE A 4 12.53 11.92 10.49
CA ILE A 4 13.09 10.65 11.00
C ILE A 4 11.96 9.64 11.18
N VAL A 5 10.85 10.05 11.78
CA VAL A 5 9.67 9.19 11.98
C VAL A 5 9.12 8.71 10.64
N LEU A 6 8.97 9.60 9.65
CA LEU A 6 8.57 9.20 8.29
C LEU A 6 9.56 8.25 7.65
N LYS A 7 10.87 8.47 7.83
CA LYS A 7 11.91 7.60 7.26
C LYS A 7 11.84 6.21 7.88
N SER A 8 11.77 6.10 9.20
CA SER A 8 11.63 4.83 9.92
C SER A 8 10.34 4.10 9.55
N LEU A 9 9.20 4.79 9.51
CA LEU A 9 7.92 4.24 9.06
C LEU A 9 8.00 3.70 7.62
N SER A 10 8.65 4.45 6.72
CA SER A 10 8.78 4.05 5.31
C SER A 10 9.60 2.77 5.17
N VAL A 11 10.70 2.66 5.92
CA VAL A 11 11.57 1.47 5.90
C VAL A 11 10.86 0.27 6.50
N LEU A 12 10.23 0.43 7.67
CA LEU A 12 9.49 -0.64 8.33
C LEU A 12 8.34 -1.16 7.47
N LEU A 13 7.48 -0.26 6.97
CA LEU A 13 6.37 -0.62 6.10
C LEU A 13 6.87 -1.23 4.78
N GLY A 14 7.92 -0.67 4.19
CA GLY A 14 8.46 -1.16 2.92
C GLY A 14 8.99 -2.59 3.03
N ILE A 15 9.75 -2.91 4.09
CA ILE A 15 10.22 -4.27 4.37
C ILE A 15 9.04 -5.21 4.63
N PHE A 16 8.05 -4.75 5.41
CA PHE A 16 6.86 -5.54 5.70
C PHE A 16 6.06 -5.88 4.42
N PHE A 17 5.84 -4.92 3.53
CA PHE A 17 5.15 -5.17 2.25
C PHE A 17 5.97 -6.03 1.29
N LEU A 18 7.30 -5.93 1.33
CA LEU A 18 8.17 -6.82 0.58
C LEU A 18 7.96 -8.27 1.04
N PHE A 19 7.90 -8.50 2.36
CA PHE A 19 7.62 -9.82 2.93
C PHE A 19 6.23 -10.35 2.57
N VAL A 20 5.18 -9.56 2.79
CA VAL A 20 3.78 -9.96 2.49
C VAL A 20 3.55 -10.14 0.98
N GLY A 21 4.12 -9.28 0.14
CA GLY A 21 4.04 -9.41 -1.31
C GLY A 21 4.78 -10.67 -1.81
N THR A 22 5.92 -11.00 -1.20
CA THR A 22 6.65 -12.24 -1.49
C THR A 22 5.85 -13.47 -1.08
N LEU A 23 5.21 -13.45 0.10
CA LEU A 23 4.24 -14.48 0.54
C LEU A 23 3.11 -14.67 -0.47
N LYS A 24 2.58 -13.56 -0.98
CA LYS A 24 1.53 -13.57 -2.01
C LYS A 24 2.02 -14.05 -3.34
N MET A 25 3.31 -14.03 -3.69
CA MET A 25 3.80 -14.55 -4.97
C MET A 25 4.29 -15.99 -4.85
N SER A 26 5.01 -16.31 -3.78
CA SER A 26 5.81 -17.52 -3.60
C SER A 26 5.44 -18.27 -2.32
N PRO A 27 5.43 -19.63 -2.33
CA PRO A 27 5.18 -20.43 -1.13
C PRO A 27 6.38 -20.53 -0.19
N VAL A 28 7.50 -19.86 -0.51
CA VAL A 28 8.79 -19.99 0.20
C VAL A 28 8.71 -19.59 1.67
N ILE A 29 7.88 -18.61 2.01
CA ILE A 29 7.78 -18.12 3.39
C ILE A 29 6.78 -18.95 4.21
N SER A 30 5.61 -19.31 3.66
CA SER A 30 4.66 -20.20 4.31
C SER A 30 3.78 -20.92 3.30
N LYS A 31 3.88 -22.25 3.27
CA LYS A 31 3.10 -23.10 2.35
C LYS A 31 1.61 -23.11 2.68
N GLU A 32 1.28 -23.10 3.98
CA GLU A 32 -0.09 -23.13 4.46
C GLU A 32 -0.80 -21.81 4.16
N LEU A 33 -0.17 -20.69 4.51
CA LEU A 33 -0.70 -19.36 4.20
C LEU A 33 -0.83 -19.13 2.69
N HIS A 34 0.13 -19.60 1.90
CA HIS A 34 0.05 -19.52 0.43
C HIS A 34 -1.11 -20.34 -0.15
N LYS A 35 -1.41 -21.51 0.43
CA LYS A 35 -2.53 -22.35 0.01
C LYS A 35 -3.86 -21.68 0.32
N ASP A 36 -3.99 -21.06 1.49
CA ASP A 36 -5.20 -20.33 1.88
C ASP A 36 -5.37 -19.05 1.06
N LEU A 37 -4.31 -18.28 0.83
CA LEU A 37 -4.33 -17.15 -0.09
C LEU A 37 -4.80 -17.57 -1.49
N ARG A 38 -4.32 -18.69 -2.03
CA ARG A 38 -4.79 -19.16 -3.34
C ARG A 38 -6.30 -19.41 -3.36
N LYS A 39 -6.87 -19.98 -2.29
CA LYS A 39 -8.33 -20.21 -2.18
C LYS A 39 -9.10 -18.90 -2.08
N ASP A 40 -8.61 -17.97 -1.27
CA ASP A 40 -9.27 -16.68 -1.04
C ASP A 40 -9.24 -15.81 -2.31
N TYR A 41 -8.12 -15.80 -3.05
CA TYR A 41 -8.02 -15.08 -4.33
C TYR A 41 -8.97 -15.61 -5.42
N VAL A 42 -9.42 -16.87 -5.35
CA VAL A 42 -10.47 -17.40 -6.24
C VAL A 42 -11.83 -16.76 -5.93
N LYS A 43 -12.11 -16.45 -4.66
CA LYS A 43 -13.30 -15.70 -4.26
C LYS A 43 -13.16 -14.23 -4.65
N TYR A 44 -12.01 -13.62 -4.35
CA TYR A 44 -11.76 -12.19 -4.65
C TYR A 44 -11.83 -11.86 -6.13
N ALA A 45 -11.33 -12.75 -7.00
CA ALA A 45 -11.42 -12.58 -8.44
C ALA A 45 -12.87 -12.49 -8.96
N LYS A 46 -13.86 -13.07 -8.26
CA LYS A 46 -15.28 -13.00 -8.65
C LYS A 46 -15.95 -11.70 -8.22
N VAL A 47 -15.47 -11.08 -7.15
CA VAL A 47 -16.04 -9.84 -6.58
C VAL A 47 -15.23 -8.62 -6.99
N PHE A 48 -14.28 -8.78 -7.92
CA PHE A 48 -13.42 -7.70 -8.37
C PHE A 48 -14.24 -6.65 -9.13
N PRO A 49 -14.14 -5.35 -8.78
CA PRO A 49 -15.02 -4.33 -9.37
C PRO A 49 -14.71 -4.11 -10.85
N LEU A 50 -13.43 -4.18 -11.24
CA LEU A 50 -13.01 -4.01 -12.64
C LEU A 50 -13.42 -5.20 -13.53
N SER A 51 -13.56 -6.42 -13.00
CA SER A 51 -14.04 -7.54 -13.82
C SER A 51 -15.52 -7.38 -14.19
N LYS A 52 -16.31 -6.68 -13.36
CA LYS A 52 -17.69 -6.32 -13.70
C LYS A 52 -17.76 -5.21 -14.75
N MET A 53 -16.80 -4.27 -14.73
CA MET A 53 -16.77 -3.16 -15.69
C MET A 53 -16.23 -3.58 -17.07
N ILE A 54 -15.30 -4.53 -17.12
CA ILE A 54 -14.59 -4.92 -18.35
C ILE A 54 -15.16 -6.23 -18.97
N ASP A 55 -16.16 -6.85 -18.34
CA ASP A 55 -16.71 -8.20 -18.66
C ASP A 55 -15.65 -9.31 -18.79
N PHE A 56 -14.41 -9.01 -18.39
CA PHE A 56 -13.28 -9.91 -18.49
C PHE A 56 -13.04 -10.61 -17.16
N LYS A 57 -13.18 -11.93 -17.16
CA LYS A 57 -12.95 -12.77 -15.98
C LYS A 57 -11.45 -12.84 -15.66
N VAL A 58 -11.01 -12.03 -14.70
CA VAL A 58 -9.60 -12.00 -14.27
C VAL A 58 -9.23 -13.34 -13.62
N PRO A 59 -8.22 -14.07 -14.13
CA PRO A 59 -7.80 -15.33 -13.52
C PRO A 59 -7.17 -15.07 -12.14
N ALA A 60 -7.61 -15.79 -11.10
CA ALA A 60 -7.11 -15.63 -9.73
C ALA A 60 -5.59 -15.74 -9.60
N LYS A 61 -4.95 -16.57 -10.45
CA LYS A 61 -3.48 -16.69 -10.53
C LYS A 61 -2.80 -15.38 -10.94
N TRP A 62 -3.34 -14.71 -11.96
CA TRP A 62 -2.84 -13.43 -12.45
C TRP A 62 -3.15 -12.31 -11.46
N TYR A 63 -4.36 -12.28 -10.90
CA TYR A 63 -4.75 -11.30 -9.90
C TYR A 63 -3.84 -11.32 -8.67
N ARG A 64 -3.59 -12.51 -8.09
CA ARG A 64 -2.67 -12.68 -6.95
C ARG A 64 -1.26 -12.20 -7.27
N ARG A 65 -0.74 -12.57 -8.45
CA ARG A 65 0.63 -12.22 -8.86
C ARG A 65 0.78 -10.72 -9.15
N ALA A 66 -0.25 -10.09 -9.72
CA ALA A 66 -0.28 -8.65 -9.95
C ALA A 66 -0.30 -7.88 -8.63
N VAL A 67 -1.22 -8.20 -7.71
CA VAL A 67 -1.29 -7.53 -6.40
C VAL A 67 0.00 -7.75 -5.60
N GLY A 68 0.48 -8.99 -5.51
CA GLY A 68 1.73 -9.30 -4.80
C GLY A 68 2.95 -8.63 -5.43
N GLY A 69 3.04 -8.60 -6.77
CA GLY A 69 4.14 -7.93 -7.48
C GLY A 69 4.16 -6.42 -7.26
N THR A 70 2.99 -5.78 -7.31
CA THR A 70 2.85 -4.34 -7.03
C THR A 70 3.23 -4.02 -5.58
N GLU A 71 2.87 -4.88 -4.62
CA GLU A 71 3.27 -4.72 -3.22
C GLU A 71 4.78 -4.88 -3.01
N VAL A 72 5.40 -5.88 -3.64
CA VAL A 72 6.86 -6.06 -3.57
C VAL A 72 7.58 -4.85 -4.17
N LEU A 73 7.21 -4.46 -5.40
CA LEU A 73 7.84 -3.33 -6.09
C LEU A 73 7.67 -2.04 -5.29
N SER A 74 6.45 -1.76 -4.81
CA SER A 74 6.17 -0.55 -4.05
C SER A 74 6.83 -0.58 -2.66
N GLY A 75 6.91 -1.76 -2.03
CA GLY A 75 7.61 -1.96 -0.76
C GLY A 75 9.11 -1.71 -0.88
N VAL A 76 9.74 -2.21 -1.94
CA VAL A 76 11.15 -1.93 -2.28
C VAL A 76 11.36 -0.43 -2.50
N CYS A 77 10.51 0.20 -3.31
CA CYS A 77 10.57 1.65 -3.56
C CYS A 77 10.41 2.46 -2.26
N LEU A 78 9.53 2.04 -1.36
CA LEU A 78 9.28 2.74 -0.10
C LEU A 78 10.45 2.62 0.88
N ALA A 79 11.06 1.43 0.96
CA ALA A 79 12.16 1.13 1.88
C ALA A 79 13.49 1.72 1.41
N PHE A 80 13.89 1.46 0.17
CA PHE A 80 15.28 1.66 -0.28
C PHE A 80 15.49 2.92 -1.11
N VAL A 81 14.47 3.44 -1.79
CA VAL A 81 14.65 4.57 -2.71
C VAL A 81 14.62 5.89 -1.93
N PRO A 82 15.67 6.72 -1.92
CA PRO A 82 15.71 7.96 -1.14
C PRO A 82 14.87 9.10 -1.75
N TYR A 83 14.42 8.98 -3.00
CA TYR A 83 13.65 10.01 -3.70
C TYR A 83 12.23 10.16 -3.15
N ARG A 84 11.90 11.37 -2.67
CA ARG A 84 10.61 11.69 -2.02
C ARG A 84 9.41 11.45 -2.94
N ASN A 85 9.49 11.83 -4.22
CA ASN A 85 8.40 11.64 -5.19
C ASN A 85 8.11 10.15 -5.44
N VAL A 86 9.16 9.33 -5.53
CA VAL A 86 9.03 7.87 -5.72
C VAL A 86 8.40 7.23 -4.49
N LYS A 87 8.83 7.62 -3.28
CA LYS A 87 8.23 7.14 -2.02
C LYS A 87 6.75 7.51 -1.91
N GLN A 88 6.37 8.69 -2.38
CA GLN A 88 4.97 9.12 -2.35
C GLN A 88 4.14 8.35 -3.37
N GLY A 89 4.65 8.15 -4.59
CA GLY A 89 4.02 7.28 -5.59
C GLY A 89 3.82 5.87 -5.07
N ALA A 90 4.86 5.24 -4.52
CA ALA A 90 4.80 3.92 -3.91
C ALA A 90 3.77 3.83 -2.78
N ASN A 91 3.69 4.86 -1.93
CA ASN A 91 2.70 4.92 -0.86
C ASN A 91 1.27 5.02 -1.37
N ILE A 92 1.02 5.85 -2.38
CA ILE A 92 -0.30 5.98 -3.01
C ILE A 92 -0.70 4.65 -3.66
N THR A 93 0.22 4.01 -4.40
CA THR A 93 -0.03 2.70 -5.00
C THR A 93 -0.34 1.61 -3.96
N LEU A 94 0.41 1.57 -2.85
CA LEU A 94 0.14 0.66 -1.73
C LEU A 94 -1.21 0.94 -1.08
N LEU A 95 -1.55 2.22 -0.89
CA LEU A 95 -2.81 2.65 -0.27
C LEU A 95 -4.00 2.26 -1.14
N MET A 96 -3.93 2.47 -2.46
CA MET A 96 -4.94 2.01 -3.42
C MET A 96 -5.07 0.49 -3.43
N SER A 97 -3.95 -0.24 -3.35
CA SER A 97 -3.96 -1.70 -3.29
C SER A 97 -4.65 -2.22 -2.02
N HIS A 98 -4.47 -1.54 -0.88
CA HIS A 98 -5.10 -1.89 0.38
C HIS A 98 -6.58 -1.49 0.43
N LEU A 99 -6.96 -0.36 -0.17
CA LEU A 99 -8.37 0.01 -0.36
C LEU A 99 -9.10 -1.07 -1.15
N LEU A 100 -8.49 -1.53 -2.25
CA LEU A 100 -9.03 -2.60 -3.07
C LEU A 100 -9.10 -3.92 -2.30
N ALA A 101 -8.11 -4.23 -1.47
CA ALA A 101 -8.14 -5.41 -0.60
C ALA A 101 -9.33 -5.36 0.37
N VAL A 102 -9.52 -4.24 1.08
CA VAL A 102 -10.66 -4.03 1.99
C VAL A 102 -11.98 -4.17 1.25
N TYR A 103 -12.11 -3.56 0.07
CA TYR A 103 -13.30 -3.72 -0.78
C TYR A 103 -13.54 -5.19 -1.15
N THR A 104 -12.51 -5.92 -1.57
CA THR A 104 -12.67 -7.34 -1.94
C THR A 104 -13.04 -8.22 -0.75
N HIS A 105 -12.50 -7.96 0.44
CA HIS A 105 -12.90 -8.66 1.67
C HIS A 105 -14.35 -8.37 2.04
N TYR A 106 -14.77 -7.10 1.93
CA TYR A 106 -16.14 -6.67 2.19
C TYR A 106 -17.13 -7.32 1.21
N ALA A 107 -16.81 -7.27 -0.09
CA ALA A 107 -17.65 -7.87 -1.14
C ALA A 107 -17.67 -9.41 -1.08
N ALA A 108 -16.58 -10.05 -0.64
CA ALA A 108 -16.50 -11.48 -0.41
C ALA A 108 -17.17 -11.94 0.91
N LYS A 109 -17.65 -11.00 1.73
CA LYS A 109 -18.26 -11.25 3.06
C LYS A 109 -17.35 -12.05 3.99
N ASP A 110 -16.05 -11.77 3.96
CA ASP A 110 -15.10 -12.40 4.87
C ASP A 110 -15.29 -11.93 6.32
N LYS A 111 -14.83 -12.76 7.28
CA LYS A 111 -14.79 -12.38 8.70
C LYS A 111 -13.94 -11.12 8.89
N PHE A 112 -14.37 -10.23 9.79
CA PHE A 112 -13.66 -8.99 10.10
C PHE A 112 -12.20 -9.20 10.51
N GLU A 113 -11.89 -10.30 11.22
CA GLU A 113 -10.52 -10.69 11.60
C GLU A 113 -9.56 -10.81 10.41
N ARG A 114 -10.06 -11.24 9.23
CA ARG A 114 -9.25 -11.34 8.01
C ARG A 114 -9.04 -9.97 7.34
N MET A 115 -9.93 -9.01 7.60
CA MET A 115 -9.86 -7.64 7.09
C MET A 115 -9.00 -6.73 7.98
N ALA A 116 -8.85 -7.06 9.27
CA ALA A 116 -8.13 -6.25 10.24
C ALA A 116 -6.69 -5.90 9.80
N PRO A 117 -5.85 -6.83 9.29
CA PRO A 117 -4.51 -6.46 8.81
C PRO A 117 -4.57 -5.44 7.66
N ALA A 118 -5.48 -5.63 6.70
CA ALA A 118 -5.62 -4.71 5.57
C ALA A 118 -6.01 -3.30 6.02
N LEU A 119 -6.91 -3.18 7.01
CA LEU A 119 -7.32 -1.90 7.59
C LEU A 119 -6.19 -1.21 8.36
N VAL A 120 -5.44 -1.96 9.18
CA VAL A 120 -4.30 -1.41 9.93
C VAL A 120 -3.27 -0.81 8.98
N PHE A 121 -2.90 -1.53 7.91
CA PHE A 121 -1.96 -1.04 6.91
C PHE A 121 -2.50 0.15 6.12
N LEU A 122 -3.79 0.14 5.81
CA LEU A 122 -4.46 1.25 5.15
C LEU A 122 -4.37 2.53 5.99
N PHE A 123 -4.70 2.46 7.28
CA PHE A 123 -4.60 3.62 8.18
C PHE A 123 -3.15 4.07 8.40
N MET A 124 -2.19 3.13 8.51
CA MET A 124 -0.77 3.49 8.62
C MET A 124 -0.25 4.21 7.37
N LEU A 125 -0.61 3.74 6.17
CA LEU A 125 -0.23 4.37 4.90
C LEU A 125 -0.91 5.73 4.71
N ALA A 126 -2.16 5.87 5.13
CA ALA A 126 -2.91 7.13 5.10
C ALA A 126 -2.31 8.14 6.08
N GLY A 127 -2.05 7.72 7.32
CA GLY A 127 -1.40 8.54 8.34
C GLY A 127 -0.03 9.04 7.87
N ARG A 128 0.77 8.16 7.25
CA ARG A 128 2.05 8.55 6.63
C ARG A 128 1.86 9.64 5.56
N LEU A 129 0.86 9.50 4.69
CA LEU A 129 0.56 10.48 3.64
C LEU A 129 0.13 11.83 4.22
N VAL A 130 -0.73 11.80 5.25
CA VAL A 130 -1.19 12.99 5.97
C VAL A 130 -0.02 13.71 6.65
N ILE A 131 0.89 12.98 7.30
CA ILE A 131 2.08 13.56 7.95
C ILE A 131 3.01 14.19 6.90
N ASP A 132 3.26 13.51 5.76
CA ASP A 132 4.06 14.06 4.67
C ASP A 132 3.45 15.35 4.10
N TYR A 133 2.13 15.37 3.92
CA TYR A 133 1.39 16.56 3.48
C TYR A 133 1.48 17.71 4.49
N GLN A 134 1.31 17.43 5.78
CA GLN A 134 1.46 18.45 6.83
C GLN A 134 2.87 19.03 6.89
N LEU A 135 3.90 18.20 6.76
CA LEU A 135 5.29 18.68 6.74
C LEU A 135 5.56 19.54 5.50
N ARG A 136 5.08 19.14 4.33
CA ARG A 136 5.21 19.95 3.10
C ARG A 136 4.55 21.31 3.24
N ARG A 137 3.36 21.39 3.85
CA ARG A 137 2.70 22.67 4.10
C ARG A 137 3.52 23.58 5.01
N LYS A 138 4.17 23.02 6.04
CA LYS A 138 5.07 23.77 6.92
C LYS A 138 6.33 24.25 6.20
N GLU A 139 6.99 23.35 5.45
CA GLU A 139 8.17 23.68 4.63
C GLU A 139 7.86 24.83 3.64
N LEU A 140 6.69 24.82 3.00
CA LEU A 140 6.27 25.87 2.07
C LEU A 140 5.95 27.21 2.76
N ALA A 141 5.36 27.18 3.96
CA ALA A 141 5.07 28.38 4.74
C ALA A 141 6.37 29.07 5.20
N GLU A 142 7.33 28.30 5.71
CA GLU A 142 8.65 28.80 6.13
C GLU A 142 9.47 29.40 4.98
N ILE A 143 9.23 28.98 3.73
CA ILE A 143 9.90 29.57 2.54
C ILE A 143 9.21 30.86 2.08
N ALA A 144 7.91 31.01 2.35
CA ALA A 144 7.14 32.20 1.96
C ALA A 144 7.40 33.40 2.88
N GLU A 145 7.55 33.18 4.18
CA GLU A 145 7.85 34.23 5.18
C GLU A 145 9.14 35.04 4.91
N PRO A 146 10.31 34.44 4.58
CA PRO A 146 11.54 35.19 4.31
C PRO A 146 11.53 35.94 2.97
N LYS A 147 10.58 35.66 2.07
CA LYS A 147 10.39 36.44 0.84
C LYS A 147 9.58 37.72 1.08
N ALA A 148 8.65 37.70 2.03
CA ALA A 148 7.87 38.88 2.42
C ALA A 148 8.76 39.92 3.12
N GLN A 149 9.69 39.49 4.00
CA GLN A 149 10.60 40.38 4.72
C GLN A 149 11.73 41.00 3.88
N LYS A 150 11.95 40.54 2.63
CA LYS A 150 12.95 41.12 1.71
C LYS A 150 12.36 42.07 0.68
N GLN A 151 11.04 42.27 0.71
CA GLN A 151 10.32 43.17 -0.20
C GLN A 151 9.77 44.43 0.49
N GLU A 152 9.97 44.56 1.81
CA GLU A 152 9.81 45.79 2.59
C GLU A 152 11.17 46.45 2.85
#